data_AF-A0AAV6ANW4-F1
#
_entry.id   AF-A0AAV6ANW4-F1
#
_cell.length_a   1.000
_cell.length_b   1.000
_cell.length_c   1.000
_cell.angle_alpha   90.00
_cell.angle_beta   90.00
_cell.angle_gamma   90.00
#
_symmetry.space_group_name_H-M   'P 1'
#
loop_
_entity.id
_entity.type
_entity.pdbx_description
1 polymer ?
#
loop_
_entity_poly.entity_id
_entity_poly.type
_entity_poly.pdbx_seq_one_letter_code
_entity_poly.pdbx_strand_id
1 'polypeptide(L)'
;MALSRRRFSNQQDYWPAFVDMLSTLVLAIIFLLSVFMLAQFFLSQQITDRDTVLNRLNAQIAELTELLALERANSRDLQDNVSLLQTSLLQAEATRDELSAVMEAQSGAASDAGDQVSMLTTDLADERRVSQRALAQVELLNQQIAALRRQIAALEDALDASESRDRESQTRIADLGKRLNVALAQRVQELARYRSDFFGRLREILSQRSDIRVVGDRFVFQSEVLFNSGQAEINDAGETELDKLAAALNELEGQIPTEIAWVLRVDGHTDARPLSGTGRFRDNWELSSARAISVVKYLISQGVSPTHLVAAGFGEFQPLEPGDSDEANARNRRIELKLTER
;
A
#
# COMPACT_ATOMS: atom_id res chain seq x y z
N MET A 1 84.99 158.08 13.39
CA MET A 1 84.81 159.55 13.42
C MET A 1 83.55 159.83 14.22
N ALA A 2 83.69 160.23 15.48
CA ALA A 2 83.86 161.62 15.94
C ALA A 2 82.50 162.35 15.97
N LEU A 3 81.86 162.47 17.13
CA LEU A 3 82.05 163.51 18.17
C LEU A 3 81.07 164.68 17.97
N SER A 4 80.30 165.03 19.00
CA SER A 4 80.58 166.21 19.86
C SER A 4 79.32 166.82 20.47
N ARG A 5 79.53 167.32 21.69
CA ARG A 5 78.61 168.11 22.54
C ARG A 5 78.56 169.56 22.09
N ARG A 6 77.50 170.28 22.52
CA ARG A 6 77.66 171.48 23.37
C ARG A 6 76.39 171.85 24.14
N ARG A 7 76.61 172.42 25.33
CA ARG A 7 75.68 173.06 26.27
C ARG A 7 75.92 174.57 26.21
N PHE A 8 74.90 175.39 26.48
CA PHE A 8 75.05 176.61 27.28
C PHE A 8 73.72 177.02 27.93
N SER A 9 73.87 177.68 29.08
CA SER A 9 72.90 178.27 30.04
C SER A 9 72.14 179.47 29.44
N ASN A 10 71.22 180.21 30.09
CA ASN A 10 70.77 180.35 31.48
C ASN A 10 69.43 181.14 31.46
N GLN A 11 68.84 181.27 32.65
CA GLN A 11 68.15 182.47 33.19
C GLN A 11 66.64 182.37 33.48
N GLN A 12 66.33 182.91 34.65
CA GLN A 12 65.17 182.79 35.55
C GLN A 12 63.96 183.64 35.10
N ASP A 13 62.73 183.23 35.45
CA ASP A 13 61.81 184.00 36.33
C ASP A 13 60.44 183.31 36.54
N TYR A 14 59.75 183.77 37.58
CA TYR A 14 58.69 183.19 38.41
C TYR A 14 57.23 183.28 37.86
N TRP A 15 56.38 182.21 37.92
CA TRP A 15 54.87 182.20 38.07
C TRP A 15 54.32 180.72 38.17
N PRO A 16 53.07 180.41 38.62
CA PRO A 16 52.70 179.70 39.85
C PRO A 16 52.29 178.22 39.68
N ALA A 17 52.39 177.46 40.76
CA ALA A 17 52.34 176.00 40.83
C ALA A 17 50.93 175.34 41.01
N PHE A 18 49.84 175.87 40.46
CA PHE A 18 48.50 175.23 40.58
C PHE A 18 48.14 174.30 39.39
N VAL A 19 48.87 174.37 38.29
CA VAL A 19 48.61 173.52 37.10
C VAL A 19 49.15 172.09 37.28
N ASP A 20 50.10 171.87 38.19
CA ASP A 20 50.77 170.57 38.36
C ASP A 20 49.93 169.55 39.17
N MET A 21 49.14 170.00 40.15
CA MET A 21 48.26 169.10 40.92
C MET A 21 47.02 168.63 40.13
N LEU A 22 46.52 169.43 39.18
CA LEU A 22 45.37 169.04 38.36
C LEU A 22 45.76 168.06 37.25
N SER A 23 46.95 168.18 36.67
CA SER A 23 47.44 167.24 35.65
C SER A 23 47.83 165.89 36.25
N THR A 24 48.47 165.87 37.42
CA THR A 24 48.90 164.63 38.11
C THR A 24 47.72 163.81 38.63
N LEU A 25 46.64 164.46 39.10
CA LEU A 25 45.43 163.79 39.56
C LEU A 25 44.63 163.17 38.38
N VAL A 26 44.57 163.86 37.23
CA VAL A 26 44.00 163.31 35.99
C VAL A 26 44.86 162.14 35.47
N LEU A 27 46.19 162.24 35.51
CA LEU A 27 47.09 161.18 35.07
C LEU A 27 47.01 159.94 35.99
N ALA A 28 46.86 160.12 37.30
CA ALA A 28 46.64 159.04 38.26
C ALA A 28 45.27 158.38 38.09
N ILE A 29 44.20 159.14 37.83
CA ILE A 29 42.86 158.60 37.55
C ILE A 29 42.85 157.83 36.22
N ILE A 30 43.48 158.36 35.17
CA ILE A 30 43.62 157.67 33.88
C ILE A 30 44.47 156.40 34.04
N PHE A 31 45.54 156.44 34.85
CA PHE A 31 46.36 155.26 35.14
C PHE A 31 45.58 154.19 35.92
N LEU A 32 44.82 154.58 36.95
CA LEU A 32 44.01 153.66 37.76
C LEU A 32 42.84 153.07 36.95
N LEU A 33 42.17 153.89 36.13
CA LEU A 33 41.18 153.41 35.16
C LEU A 33 41.81 152.49 34.12
N SER A 34 43.03 152.76 33.65
CA SER A 34 43.73 151.90 32.68
C SER A 34 44.12 150.56 33.29
N VAL A 35 44.64 150.55 34.52
CA VAL A 35 44.97 149.31 35.26
C VAL A 35 43.70 148.52 35.56
N PHE A 36 42.62 149.18 35.96
CA PHE A 36 41.32 148.54 36.19
C PHE A 36 40.73 147.99 34.89
N MET A 37 40.82 148.73 33.78
CA MET A 37 40.36 148.27 32.47
C MET A 37 41.21 147.10 31.95
N LEU A 38 42.52 147.11 32.17
CA LEU A 38 43.41 145.97 31.91
C LEU A 38 43.05 144.76 32.78
N ALA A 39 42.80 144.95 34.07
CA ALA A 39 42.38 143.87 34.97
C ALA A 39 41.01 143.30 34.58
N GLN A 40 40.03 144.14 34.22
CA GLN A 40 38.73 143.74 33.70
C GLN A 40 38.87 143.02 32.35
N PHE A 41 39.75 143.49 31.48
CA PHE A 41 40.04 142.85 30.20
C PHE A 41 40.66 141.46 30.40
N PHE A 42 41.68 141.32 31.26
CA PHE A 42 42.30 140.03 31.57
C PHE A 42 41.34 139.07 32.29
N LEU A 43 40.49 139.55 33.21
CA LEU A 43 39.51 138.73 33.91
C LEU A 43 38.38 138.30 32.97
N SER A 44 37.90 139.20 32.10
CA SER A 44 36.95 138.87 31.04
C SER A 44 37.53 137.86 30.07
N GLN A 45 38.81 138.00 29.70
CA GLN A 45 39.52 137.05 28.86
C GLN A 45 39.68 135.69 29.56
N GLN A 46 40.04 135.63 30.85
CA GLN A 46 40.10 134.37 31.61
C GLN A 46 38.74 133.69 31.80
N ILE A 47 37.67 134.45 32.04
CA ILE A 47 36.31 133.91 32.15
C ILE A 47 35.86 133.41 30.77
N THR A 48 36.11 134.16 29.71
CA THR A 48 35.81 133.75 28.33
C THR A 48 36.59 132.49 27.95
N ASP A 49 37.88 132.42 28.27
CA ASP A 49 38.72 131.25 28.02
C ASP A 49 38.23 130.05 28.83
N ARG A 50 37.87 130.22 30.12
CA ARG A 50 37.25 129.15 30.92
C ARG A 50 35.90 128.71 30.36
N ASP A 51 35.06 129.64 29.94
CA ASP A 51 33.74 129.34 29.37
C ASP A 51 33.88 128.61 28.03
N THR A 52 34.87 128.96 27.20
CA THR A 52 35.16 128.22 25.96
C THR A 52 35.65 126.79 26.25
N VAL A 53 36.49 126.60 27.27
CA VAL A 53 36.95 125.26 27.69
C VAL A 53 35.80 124.45 28.29
N LEU A 54 34.95 125.04 29.13
CA LEU A 54 33.77 124.40 29.69
C LEU A 54 32.77 124.02 28.60
N ASN A 55 32.51 124.90 27.62
CA ASN A 55 31.65 124.61 26.48
C ASN A 55 32.23 123.48 25.61
N ARG A 56 33.55 123.46 25.40
CA ARG A 56 34.22 122.38 24.66
C ARG A 56 34.15 121.04 25.41
N LEU A 57 34.37 121.04 26.72
CA LEU A 57 34.25 119.85 27.56
C LEU A 57 32.79 119.37 27.62
N ASN A 58 31.81 120.26 27.75
CA ASN A 58 30.40 119.91 27.70
C ASN A 58 30.00 119.32 26.34
N ALA A 59 30.54 119.87 25.23
CA ALA A 59 30.34 119.30 23.89
C ALA A 59 30.99 117.91 23.76
N GLN A 60 32.21 117.72 24.26
CA GLN A 60 32.88 116.41 24.28
C GLN A 60 32.14 115.40 25.18
N ILE A 61 31.61 115.84 26.33
CA ILE A 61 30.79 115.00 27.20
C ILE A 61 29.52 114.61 26.45
N ALA A 62 28.83 115.53 25.77
CA ALA A 62 27.63 115.23 24.99
C ALA A 62 27.93 114.21 23.87
N GLU A 63 29.01 114.40 23.11
CA GLU A 63 29.47 113.48 22.05
C GLU A 63 29.80 112.09 22.62
N LEU A 64 30.54 112.02 23.73
CA LEU A 64 30.84 110.75 24.40
C LEU A 64 29.58 110.07 24.95
N THR A 65 28.59 110.85 25.41
CA THR A 65 27.32 110.31 25.91
C THR A 65 26.49 109.73 24.75
N GLU A 66 26.51 110.37 23.59
CA GLU A 66 25.87 109.88 22.36
C GLU A 66 26.57 108.61 21.83
N LEU A 67 27.90 108.60 21.76
CA LEU A 67 28.68 107.42 21.39
C LEU A 67 28.45 106.26 22.36
N LEU A 68 28.40 106.53 23.66
CA LEU A 68 28.10 105.52 24.68
C LEU A 68 26.65 105.01 24.56
N ALA A 69 25.70 105.87 24.19
CA ALA A 69 24.33 105.45 23.93
C ALA A 69 24.24 104.55 22.69
N LEU A 70 24.96 104.88 21.62
CA LEU A 70 25.04 104.07 20.41
C LEU A 70 25.73 102.72 20.66
N GLU A 71 26.83 102.71 21.41
CA GLU A 71 27.54 101.48 21.80
C GLU A 71 26.65 100.57 22.64
N ARG A 72 25.92 101.13 23.63
CA ARG A 72 24.93 100.39 24.41
C ARG A 72 23.77 99.86 23.57
N ALA A 73 23.31 100.61 22.57
CA ALA A 73 22.28 100.16 21.64
C ALA A 73 22.78 98.99 20.78
N ASN A 74 23.96 99.11 20.15
CA ASN A 74 24.59 98.03 19.39
C ASN A 74 24.84 96.79 20.24
N SER A 75 25.26 96.95 21.49
CA SER A 75 25.48 95.85 22.44
C SER A 75 24.17 95.11 22.75
N ARG A 76 23.06 95.84 22.93
CA ARG A 76 21.72 95.24 23.07
C ARG A 76 21.29 94.50 21.80
N ASP A 77 21.46 95.10 20.62
CA ASP A 77 21.11 94.45 19.35
C ASP A 77 21.92 93.16 19.11
N LEU A 78 23.21 93.16 19.46
CA LEU A 78 24.05 91.96 19.41
C LEU A 78 23.57 90.90 20.40
N GLN A 79 23.21 91.31 21.63
CA GLN A 79 22.66 90.40 22.63
C GLN A 79 21.35 89.76 22.14
N ASP A 80 20.47 90.55 21.54
CA ASP A 80 19.20 90.08 20.98
C ASP A 80 19.43 89.14 19.80
N ASN A 81 20.35 89.46 18.89
CA ASN A 81 20.75 88.59 17.77
C ASN A 81 21.36 87.27 18.26
N VAL A 82 22.21 87.30 19.29
CA VAL A 82 22.77 86.09 19.90
C VAL A 82 21.65 85.23 20.51
N SER A 83 20.67 85.85 21.18
CA SER A 83 19.53 85.11 21.76
C SER A 83 18.63 84.46 20.70
N LEU A 84 18.39 85.16 19.59
CA LEU A 84 17.65 84.66 18.43
C LEU A 84 18.40 83.50 17.75
N LEU A 85 19.70 83.66 17.53
CA LEU A 85 20.54 82.62 16.94
C LEU A 85 20.63 81.38 17.85
N GLN A 86 20.73 81.57 19.17
CA GLN A 86 20.69 80.46 20.13
C GLN A 86 19.36 79.71 20.05
N THR A 87 18.23 80.43 19.97
CA THR A 87 16.91 79.81 19.87
C THR A 87 16.74 79.06 18.54
N SER A 88 17.22 79.64 17.43
CA SER A 88 17.22 79.03 16.10
C SER A 88 18.09 77.76 16.06
N LEU A 89 19.28 77.80 16.67
CA LEU A 89 20.17 76.64 16.78
C LEU A 89 19.52 75.51 17.57
N LEU A 90 18.93 75.81 18.73
CA LEU A 90 18.20 74.83 19.54
C LEU A 90 17.03 74.20 18.76
N GLN A 91 16.31 75.00 17.98
CA GLN A 91 15.23 74.50 17.12
C GLN A 91 15.77 73.61 16.00
N ALA A 92 16.87 73.98 15.35
CA ALA A 92 17.50 73.17 14.31
C ALA A 92 18.03 71.84 14.87
N GLU A 93 18.68 71.85 16.04
CA GLU A 93 19.14 70.66 16.75
C GLU A 93 17.97 69.74 17.10
N ALA A 94 16.87 70.29 17.62
CA ALA A 94 15.66 69.50 17.90
C ALA A 94 15.09 68.84 16.63
N THR A 95 15.00 69.56 15.51
CA THR A 95 14.52 68.98 14.24
C THR A 95 15.48 67.92 13.69
N ARG A 96 16.79 68.10 13.83
CA ARG A 96 17.79 67.10 13.45
C ARG A 96 17.62 65.82 14.26
N ASP A 97 17.43 65.96 15.57
CA ASP A 97 17.27 64.82 16.48
C ASP A 97 15.96 64.06 16.19
N GLU A 98 14.87 64.79 15.92
CA GLU A 98 13.60 64.20 15.46
C GLU A 98 13.76 63.45 14.14
N LEU A 99 14.39 64.07 13.13
CA LEU A 99 14.68 63.42 11.84
C LEU A 99 15.56 62.18 12.00
N SER A 100 16.58 62.24 12.87
CA SER A 100 17.45 61.09 13.17
C SER A 100 16.65 59.94 13.78
N ALA A 101 15.79 60.23 14.75
CA ALA A 101 14.93 59.23 15.38
C ALA A 101 13.94 58.59 14.37
N VAL A 102 13.36 59.40 13.48
CA VAL A 102 12.47 58.89 12.42
C VAL A 102 13.22 58.01 11.43
N MET A 103 14.44 58.39 11.01
CA MET A 103 15.26 57.57 10.12
C MET A 103 15.68 56.25 10.76
N GLU A 104 16.06 56.25 12.05
CA GLU A 104 16.37 55.03 12.79
C GLU A 104 15.14 54.12 12.87
N ALA A 105 13.97 54.66 13.22
CA ALA A 105 12.71 53.91 13.27
C ALA A 105 12.34 53.34 11.88
N GLN A 106 12.49 54.12 10.82
CA GLN A 106 12.21 53.67 9.45
C GLN A 106 13.21 52.61 8.98
N SER A 107 14.48 52.72 9.36
CA SER A 107 15.51 51.71 9.06
C SER A 107 15.23 50.39 9.77
N GLY A 108 14.78 50.45 11.04
CA GLY A 108 14.35 49.28 11.80
C GLY A 108 13.14 48.59 11.15
N ALA A 109 12.10 49.36 10.82
CA ALA A 109 10.92 48.83 10.13
C ALA A 109 11.25 48.22 8.75
N ALA A 110 12.20 48.81 8.02
CA ALA A 110 12.66 48.26 6.74
C ALA A 110 13.43 46.94 6.92
N SER A 111 14.24 46.82 7.99
CA SER A 111 14.91 45.57 8.35
C SER A 111 13.90 44.48 8.70
N ASP A 112 12.95 44.78 9.57
CA ASP A 112 11.89 43.84 9.99
C ASP A 112 11.06 43.36 8.80
N ALA A 113 10.70 44.28 7.89
CA ALA A 113 10.00 43.93 6.66
C ALA A 113 10.87 43.06 5.74
N GLY A 114 12.18 43.34 5.65
CA GLY A 114 13.14 42.52 4.91
C GLY A 114 13.25 41.10 5.46
N ASP A 115 13.32 40.95 6.78
CA ASP A 115 13.35 39.66 7.47
C ASP A 115 12.05 38.89 7.24
N GLN A 116 10.90 39.56 7.30
CA GLN A 116 9.61 38.93 7.06
C GLN A 116 9.43 38.48 5.62
N VAL A 117 9.90 39.25 4.65
CA VAL A 117 9.94 38.84 3.23
C VAL A 117 10.85 37.63 3.06
N SER A 118 12.03 37.62 3.68
CA SER A 118 12.96 36.49 3.63
C SER A 118 12.32 35.20 4.18
N MET A 119 11.65 35.28 5.34
CA MET A 119 10.90 34.16 5.91
C MET A 119 9.80 33.66 4.98
N LEU A 120 8.93 34.55 4.48
CA LEU A 120 7.84 34.17 3.57
C LEU A 120 8.36 33.56 2.25
N THR A 121 9.48 34.04 1.73
CA THR A 121 10.10 33.46 0.52
C THR A 121 10.64 32.07 0.78
N THR A 122 11.18 31.81 1.98
CA THR A 122 11.65 30.49 2.40
C THR A 122 10.46 29.54 2.54
N ASP A 123 9.41 29.93 3.25
CA ASP A 123 8.19 29.14 3.43
C ASP A 123 7.53 28.79 2.08
N LEU A 124 7.44 29.77 1.17
CA LEU A 124 6.90 29.55 -0.17
C LEU A 124 7.76 28.56 -0.98
N ALA A 125 9.09 28.62 -0.83
CA ALA A 125 9.99 27.67 -1.48
C ALA A 125 9.87 26.27 -0.89
N ASP A 126 9.67 26.15 0.42
CA ASP A 126 9.38 24.89 1.10
C ASP A 126 8.06 24.28 0.61
N GLU A 127 6.98 25.07 0.59
CA GLU A 127 5.65 24.63 0.14
C GLU A 127 5.67 24.17 -1.32
N ARG A 128 6.37 24.91 -2.19
CA ARG A 128 6.57 24.51 -3.60
C ARG A 128 7.30 23.18 -3.71
N ARG A 129 8.33 22.95 -2.89
CA ARG A 129 9.05 21.66 -2.87
C ARG A 129 8.15 20.52 -2.39
N VAL A 130 7.31 20.74 -1.37
CA VAL A 130 6.34 19.75 -0.90
C VAL A 130 5.32 19.43 -1.99
N SER A 131 4.75 20.46 -2.63
CA SER A 131 3.80 20.31 -3.73
C SER A 131 4.39 19.52 -4.92
N GLN A 132 5.63 19.83 -5.31
CA GLN A 132 6.33 19.10 -6.38
C GLN A 132 6.54 17.61 -6.03
N ARG A 133 6.90 17.30 -4.78
CA ARG A 133 7.02 15.90 -4.32
C ARG A 133 5.67 15.19 -4.33
N ALA A 134 4.60 15.88 -3.91
CA ALA A 134 3.25 15.33 -3.94
C ALA A 134 2.79 15.01 -5.37
N LEU A 135 3.05 15.91 -6.33
CA LEU A 135 2.75 15.68 -7.75
C LEU A 135 3.52 14.48 -8.31
N ALA A 136 4.82 14.37 -8.01
CA ALA A 136 5.63 13.21 -8.42
C ALA A 136 5.10 11.91 -7.81
N GLN A 137 4.65 11.94 -6.55
CA GLN A 137 4.03 10.79 -5.89
C GLN A 137 2.72 10.38 -6.58
N VAL A 138 1.87 11.34 -6.95
CA VAL A 138 0.61 11.07 -7.66
C VAL A 138 0.87 10.48 -9.04
N GLU A 139 1.88 10.98 -9.76
CA GLU A 139 2.27 10.42 -11.06
C GLU A 139 2.75 8.97 -10.94
N LEU A 140 3.60 8.68 -9.94
CA LEU A 140 4.05 7.32 -9.64
C LEU A 140 2.87 6.39 -9.31
N LEU A 141 1.95 6.83 -8.45
CA LEU A 141 0.77 6.05 -8.09
C LEU A 141 -0.13 5.80 -9.31
N ASN A 142 -0.30 6.77 -10.20
CA ASN A 142 -1.06 6.57 -11.45
C ASN A 142 -0.39 5.54 -12.36
N GLN A 143 0.95 5.56 -12.48
CA GLN A 143 1.68 4.53 -13.23
C GLN A 143 1.51 3.14 -12.60
N GLN A 144 1.56 3.04 -11.27
CA GLN A 144 1.32 1.78 -10.55
C GLN A 144 -0.12 1.27 -10.75
N ILE A 145 -1.13 2.14 -10.66
CA ILE A 145 -2.53 1.79 -10.92
C ILE A 145 -2.71 1.29 -12.36
N ALA A 146 -2.08 1.94 -13.34
CA ALA A 146 -2.12 1.49 -14.74
C ALA A 146 -1.43 0.12 -14.93
N ALA A 147 -0.34 -0.16 -14.21
CA ALA A 147 0.30 -1.46 -14.22
C ALA A 147 -0.58 -2.55 -13.58
N LEU A 148 -1.19 -2.27 -12.43
CA LEU A 148 -2.13 -3.18 -11.76
C LEU A 148 -3.35 -3.49 -12.62
N ARG A 149 -3.93 -2.49 -13.29
CA ARG A 149 -5.04 -2.70 -14.24
C ARG A 149 -4.67 -3.63 -15.38
N ARG A 150 -3.46 -3.51 -15.93
CA ARG A 150 -2.96 -4.43 -16.97
C ARG A 150 -2.75 -5.84 -16.42
N GLN A 151 -2.27 -5.99 -15.18
CA GLN A 151 -2.13 -7.30 -14.53
C GLN A 151 -3.49 -7.96 -14.29
N ILE A 152 -4.49 -7.21 -13.82
CA ILE A 152 -5.86 -7.70 -13.61
C ILE A 152 -6.46 -8.17 -14.94
N ALA A 153 -6.35 -7.38 -16.00
CA ALA A 153 -6.84 -7.78 -17.32
C ALA A 153 -6.18 -9.09 -17.83
N ALA A 154 -4.86 -9.22 -17.66
CA ALA A 154 -4.16 -10.45 -18.04
C ALA A 154 -4.57 -11.68 -17.20
N LEU A 155 -4.90 -11.48 -15.92
CA LEU A 155 -5.42 -12.54 -15.05
C LEU A 155 -6.85 -12.94 -15.42
N GLU A 156 -7.69 -11.98 -15.79
CA GLU A 156 -9.05 -12.21 -16.29
C GLU A 156 -9.03 -13.03 -17.58
N ASP A 157 -8.22 -12.63 -18.57
CA ASP A 157 -8.03 -13.39 -19.81
C ASP A 157 -7.53 -14.83 -19.55
N ALA A 158 -6.61 -14.99 -18.59
CA ALA A 158 -6.08 -16.31 -18.22
C ALA A 158 -7.14 -17.18 -17.52
N LEU A 159 -7.98 -16.57 -16.67
CA LEU A 159 -9.08 -17.25 -16.00
C LEU A 159 -10.13 -17.72 -17.02
N ASP A 160 -10.55 -16.85 -17.94
CA ASP A 160 -11.49 -17.19 -19.00
C ASP A 160 -10.99 -18.33 -19.89
N ALA A 161 -9.70 -18.28 -20.26
CA ALA A 161 -9.07 -19.36 -21.01
C ALA A 161 -9.05 -20.69 -20.23
N SER A 162 -8.82 -20.65 -18.91
CA SER A 162 -8.86 -21.83 -18.05
C SER A 162 -10.28 -22.39 -17.93
N GLU A 163 -11.28 -21.54 -17.66
CA GLU A 163 -12.68 -21.97 -17.57
C GLU A 163 -13.17 -22.61 -18.88
N SER A 164 -12.78 -22.05 -20.02
CA SER A 164 -13.11 -22.63 -21.33
C SER A 164 -12.51 -24.03 -21.51
N ARG A 165 -11.24 -24.23 -21.10
CA ARG A 165 -10.58 -25.56 -21.15
C ARG A 165 -11.23 -26.56 -20.22
N ASP A 166 -11.67 -26.12 -19.04
CA ASP A 166 -12.35 -26.98 -18.09
C ASP A 166 -13.71 -27.42 -18.61
N ARG A 167 -14.49 -26.51 -19.21
CA ARG A 167 -15.77 -26.85 -19.87
C ARG A 167 -15.59 -27.85 -21.01
N GLU A 168 -14.56 -27.66 -21.84
CA GLU A 168 -14.22 -28.59 -22.92
C GLU A 168 -13.84 -29.97 -22.36
N SER A 169 -13.03 -30.01 -21.30
CA SER A 169 -12.57 -31.25 -20.66
C SER A 169 -13.72 -32.00 -19.98
N GLN A 170 -14.63 -31.30 -19.30
CA GLN A 170 -15.85 -31.90 -18.74
C GLN A 170 -16.74 -32.49 -19.84
N THR A 171 -16.87 -31.80 -20.97
CA THR A 171 -17.62 -32.31 -22.13
C THR A 171 -16.98 -33.58 -22.68
N ARG A 172 -15.64 -33.60 -22.83
CA ARG A 172 -14.89 -34.80 -23.24
C ARG A 172 -15.07 -35.96 -22.27
N ILE A 173 -14.99 -35.72 -20.96
CA ILE A 173 -15.19 -36.75 -19.93
C ILE A 173 -16.61 -37.31 -20.00
N ALA A 174 -17.62 -36.46 -20.16
CA ALA A 174 -19.01 -36.89 -20.29
C ALA A 174 -19.24 -37.72 -21.56
N ASP A 175 -18.64 -37.34 -22.70
CA ASP A 175 -18.71 -38.11 -23.95
C ASP A 175 -18.01 -39.47 -23.83
N LEU A 176 -16.80 -39.50 -23.25
CA LEU A 176 -16.07 -40.73 -22.97
C LEU A 176 -16.85 -41.67 -22.04
N GLY A 177 -17.44 -41.12 -20.98
CA GLY A 177 -18.29 -41.89 -20.06
C GLY A 177 -19.49 -42.52 -20.76
N LYS A 178 -20.17 -41.77 -21.66
CA LYS A 178 -21.28 -42.31 -22.47
C LYS A 178 -20.80 -43.43 -23.39
N ARG A 179 -19.70 -43.23 -24.13
CA ARG A 179 -19.14 -44.24 -25.04
C ARG A 179 -18.73 -45.51 -24.30
N LEU A 180 -18.10 -45.36 -23.14
CA LEU A 180 -17.70 -46.49 -22.30
C LEU A 180 -18.92 -47.27 -21.82
N ASN A 181 -19.96 -46.58 -21.35
CA ASN A 181 -21.20 -47.24 -20.91
C ASN A 181 -21.89 -47.98 -22.06
N VAL A 182 -21.93 -47.41 -23.27
CA VAL A 182 -22.47 -48.07 -24.46
C VAL A 182 -21.64 -49.31 -24.84
N ALA A 183 -20.31 -49.19 -24.86
CA ALA A 183 -19.41 -50.30 -25.16
C ALA A 183 -19.53 -51.43 -24.12
N LEU A 184 -19.65 -51.08 -22.84
CA LEU A 184 -19.86 -52.05 -21.76
C LEU A 184 -21.20 -52.77 -21.91
N ALA A 185 -22.29 -52.03 -22.20
CA ALA A 185 -23.60 -52.62 -22.42
C ALA A 185 -23.60 -53.59 -23.61
N GLN A 186 -22.91 -53.24 -24.71
CA GLN A 186 -22.74 -54.13 -25.86
C GLN A 186 -22.00 -55.42 -25.47
N ARG A 187 -20.90 -55.33 -24.72
CA ARG A 187 -20.15 -56.51 -24.26
C ARG A 187 -20.96 -57.41 -23.35
N VAL A 188 -21.70 -56.83 -22.40
CA VAL A 188 -22.60 -57.61 -21.53
C VAL A 188 -23.69 -58.31 -22.34
N GLN A 189 -24.26 -57.63 -23.33
CA GLN A 189 -25.28 -58.22 -24.21
C GLN A 189 -24.71 -59.34 -25.10
N GLU A 190 -23.51 -59.16 -25.66
CA GLU A 190 -22.79 -60.20 -26.40
C GLU A 190 -22.59 -61.44 -25.52
N LEU A 191 -22.03 -61.27 -24.32
CA LEU A 191 -21.81 -62.37 -23.38
C LEU A 191 -23.12 -63.07 -23.00
N ALA A 192 -24.19 -62.32 -22.74
CA ALA A 192 -25.50 -62.89 -22.41
C ALA A 192 -26.07 -63.72 -23.58
N ARG A 193 -25.91 -63.26 -24.83
CA ARG A 193 -26.36 -63.98 -26.02
C ARG A 193 -25.57 -65.28 -26.20
N TYR A 194 -24.24 -65.23 -26.13
CA TYR A 194 -23.41 -66.43 -26.25
C TYR A 194 -23.74 -67.47 -25.19
N ARG A 195 -24.00 -67.03 -23.95
CA ARG A 195 -24.45 -67.92 -22.88
C ARG A 195 -25.76 -68.63 -23.25
N SER A 196 -26.75 -67.89 -23.77
CA SER A 196 -28.03 -68.49 -24.19
C SER A 196 -27.90 -69.45 -25.37
N ASP A 197 -27.12 -69.11 -26.39
CA ASP A 197 -26.88 -69.98 -27.55
C ASP A 197 -26.14 -71.27 -27.14
N PHE A 198 -25.16 -71.15 -26.23
CA PHE A 198 -24.45 -72.28 -25.64
C PHE A 198 -25.41 -73.24 -24.91
N PHE A 199 -26.24 -72.73 -24.01
CA PHE A 199 -27.20 -73.56 -23.27
C PHE A 199 -28.24 -74.21 -24.17
N GLY A 200 -28.66 -73.52 -25.24
CA GLY A 200 -29.56 -74.08 -26.25
C GLY A 200 -28.99 -75.33 -26.91
N ARG A 201 -27.74 -75.26 -27.39
CA ARG A 201 -27.04 -76.38 -28.03
C ARG A 201 -26.80 -77.55 -27.06
N LEU A 202 -26.34 -77.27 -25.84
CA LEU A 202 -26.14 -78.30 -24.82
C LEU A 202 -27.45 -79.00 -24.46
N ARG A 203 -28.54 -78.23 -24.34
CA ARG A 203 -29.88 -78.80 -24.10
C ARG A 203 -30.34 -79.67 -25.27
N GLU A 204 -30.13 -79.26 -26.51
CA GLU A 204 -30.53 -80.04 -27.70
C GLU A 204 -29.84 -81.42 -27.72
N ILE A 205 -28.51 -81.45 -27.53
CA ILE A 205 -27.71 -82.69 -27.52
C ILE A 205 -28.15 -83.63 -26.38
N LEU A 206 -28.45 -83.08 -25.20
CA LEU A 206 -28.81 -83.87 -24.02
C LEU A 206 -30.30 -84.27 -23.96
N SER A 207 -31.19 -83.54 -24.64
CA SER A 207 -32.64 -83.82 -24.65
C SER A 207 -33.05 -85.06 -25.45
N GLN A 208 -32.17 -85.58 -26.31
CA GLN A 208 -32.43 -86.78 -27.11
C GLN A 208 -32.29 -88.09 -26.31
N ARG A 209 -32.03 -88.03 -25.01
CA ARG A 209 -31.77 -89.19 -24.14
C ARG A 209 -32.87 -89.33 -23.09
N SER A 210 -33.44 -90.53 -22.96
CA SER A 210 -34.58 -90.82 -22.05
C SER A 210 -34.25 -90.73 -20.57
N ASP A 211 -32.97 -90.79 -20.21
CA ASP A 211 -32.52 -91.03 -18.84
C ASP A 211 -32.04 -89.74 -18.14
N ILE A 212 -32.03 -88.61 -18.86
CA ILE A 212 -31.60 -87.31 -18.36
C ILE A 212 -32.81 -86.40 -18.19
N ARG A 213 -33.06 -85.95 -16.95
CA ARG A 213 -34.10 -84.96 -16.68
C ARG A 213 -33.49 -83.56 -16.65
N VAL A 214 -33.95 -82.70 -17.55
CA VAL A 214 -33.57 -81.28 -17.59
C VAL A 214 -34.52 -80.50 -16.68
N VAL A 215 -33.99 -79.87 -15.63
CA VAL A 215 -34.75 -79.00 -14.72
C VAL A 215 -34.11 -77.61 -14.74
N GLY A 216 -34.71 -76.68 -15.49
CA GLY A 216 -34.16 -75.34 -15.68
C GLY A 216 -32.81 -75.36 -16.42
N ASP A 217 -31.74 -74.97 -15.73
CA ASP A 217 -30.35 -74.95 -16.20
C ASP A 217 -29.51 -76.13 -15.67
N ARG A 218 -30.14 -77.10 -15.00
CA ARG A 218 -29.47 -78.25 -14.38
C ARG A 218 -29.82 -79.56 -15.08
N PHE A 219 -28.82 -80.41 -15.27
CA PHE A 219 -28.99 -81.78 -15.75
C PHE A 219 -28.92 -82.74 -14.57
N VAL A 220 -29.97 -83.53 -14.37
CA VAL A 220 -30.09 -84.38 -13.19
C VAL A 220 -29.94 -85.85 -13.60
N PHE A 221 -28.93 -86.51 -13.04
CA PHE A 221 -28.72 -87.97 -13.12
C PHE A 221 -29.11 -88.62 -11.80
N GLN A 222 -29.91 -89.67 -11.85
CA GLN A 222 -30.18 -90.46 -10.65
C GLN A 222 -28.92 -91.21 -10.24
N SER A 223 -28.57 -91.19 -8.95
CA SER A 223 -27.33 -91.78 -8.47
C SER A 223 -27.25 -93.29 -8.70
N GLU A 224 -28.37 -93.99 -8.81
CA GLU A 224 -28.42 -95.44 -9.07
C GLU A 224 -28.03 -95.82 -10.50
N VAL A 225 -28.17 -94.88 -11.43
CA VAL A 225 -27.71 -95.06 -12.82
C VAL A 225 -26.19 -94.99 -12.87
N LEU A 226 -25.59 -94.08 -12.10
CA LEU A 226 -24.16 -93.81 -12.14
C LEU A 226 -23.34 -94.67 -11.16
N PHE A 227 -23.93 -95.04 -10.02
CA PHE A 227 -23.23 -95.67 -8.92
C PHE A 227 -24.02 -96.84 -8.35
N ASN A 228 -23.31 -97.84 -7.85
CA ASN A 228 -23.91 -98.85 -6.98
C ASN A 228 -24.32 -98.25 -5.62
N SER A 229 -25.28 -98.88 -4.96
CA SER A 229 -25.78 -98.43 -3.65
C SER A 229 -24.65 -98.30 -2.62
N GLY A 230 -24.61 -97.16 -1.92
CA GLY A 230 -23.58 -96.85 -0.92
C GLY A 230 -22.15 -96.65 -1.45
N GLN A 231 -21.94 -96.70 -2.76
CA GLN A 231 -20.63 -96.55 -3.40
C GLN A 231 -20.50 -95.21 -4.13
N ALA A 232 -19.25 -94.78 -4.36
CA ALA A 232 -18.90 -93.60 -5.15
C ALA A 232 -18.04 -93.95 -6.37
N GLU A 233 -17.85 -95.24 -6.65
CA GLU A 233 -17.21 -95.71 -7.87
C GLU A 233 -18.27 -95.84 -8.96
N ILE A 234 -17.97 -95.30 -10.15
CA ILE A 234 -18.89 -95.25 -11.28
C ILE A 234 -19.01 -96.67 -11.83
N ASN A 235 -20.23 -97.11 -12.16
CA ASN A 235 -20.49 -98.41 -12.78
C ASN A 235 -20.46 -98.31 -14.32
N ASP A 236 -20.38 -99.45 -15.02
CA ASP A 236 -20.27 -99.49 -16.49
C ASP A 236 -21.41 -98.73 -17.23
N ALA A 237 -22.62 -98.75 -16.66
CA ALA A 237 -23.76 -98.01 -17.19
C ALA A 237 -23.57 -96.49 -17.06
N GLY A 238 -23.07 -96.05 -15.90
CA GLY A 238 -22.74 -94.66 -15.64
C GLY A 238 -21.58 -94.14 -16.48
N GLU A 239 -20.57 -94.98 -16.73
CA GLU A 239 -19.47 -94.68 -17.64
C GLU A 239 -20.01 -94.38 -19.05
N THR A 240 -20.89 -95.25 -19.57
CA THR A 240 -21.52 -95.06 -20.88
C THR A 240 -22.28 -93.73 -21.00
N GLU A 241 -22.98 -93.32 -19.93
CA GLU A 241 -23.69 -92.03 -19.90
C GLU A 241 -22.76 -90.83 -19.79
N LEU A 242 -21.69 -90.93 -18.99
CA LEU A 242 -20.71 -89.88 -18.83
C LEU A 242 -19.82 -89.70 -20.08
N ASP A 243 -19.55 -90.76 -20.84
CA ASP A 243 -18.84 -90.68 -22.13
C ASP A 243 -19.58 -89.77 -23.12
N LYS A 244 -20.90 -89.93 -23.19
CA LYS A 244 -21.76 -89.11 -24.06
C LYS A 244 -21.73 -87.64 -23.64
N LEU A 245 -21.71 -87.38 -22.34
CA LEU A 245 -21.58 -86.03 -21.79
C LEU A 245 -20.19 -85.45 -22.08
N ALA A 246 -19.13 -86.21 -21.87
CA ALA A 246 -17.76 -85.78 -22.14
C ALA A 246 -17.57 -85.43 -23.62
N ALA A 247 -18.09 -86.25 -24.54
CA ALA A 247 -18.06 -85.97 -25.97
C ALA A 247 -18.77 -84.65 -26.31
N ALA A 248 -19.95 -84.41 -25.74
CA ALA A 248 -20.69 -83.16 -25.94
C ALA A 248 -19.94 -81.94 -25.38
N LEU A 249 -19.33 -82.06 -24.20
CA LEU A 249 -18.53 -80.99 -23.58
C LEU A 249 -17.30 -80.65 -24.43
N ASN A 250 -16.58 -81.65 -24.93
CA ASN A 250 -15.40 -81.46 -25.77
C ASN A 250 -15.76 -80.81 -27.13
N GLU A 251 -16.87 -81.20 -27.75
CA GLU A 251 -17.35 -80.58 -29.00
C GLU A 251 -17.74 -79.11 -28.80
N LEU A 252 -18.36 -78.81 -27.66
CA LEU A 252 -18.79 -77.45 -27.33
C LEU A 252 -17.65 -76.56 -26.86
N GLU A 253 -16.66 -77.08 -26.13
CA GLU A 253 -15.48 -76.32 -25.68
C GLU A 253 -14.75 -75.67 -26.85
N GLY A 254 -14.63 -76.36 -27.99
CA GLY A 254 -14.04 -75.80 -29.22
C GLY A 254 -14.83 -74.67 -29.88
N GLN A 255 -16.09 -74.46 -29.50
CA GLN A 255 -16.97 -73.41 -30.03
C GLN A 255 -17.10 -72.20 -29.09
N ILE A 256 -16.62 -72.33 -27.85
CA ILE A 256 -16.72 -71.26 -26.84
C ILE A 256 -15.46 -70.38 -26.93
N PRO A 257 -15.61 -69.06 -27.10
CA PRO A 257 -14.48 -68.14 -27.05
C PRO A 257 -13.76 -68.22 -25.70
N THR A 258 -12.42 -68.17 -25.73
CA THR A 258 -11.55 -68.29 -24.55
C THR A 258 -11.76 -67.18 -23.51
N GLU A 259 -12.44 -66.11 -23.88
CA GLU A 259 -12.76 -64.96 -23.03
C GLU A 259 -13.91 -65.25 -22.04
N ILE A 260 -14.67 -66.33 -22.26
CA ILE A 260 -15.76 -66.73 -21.37
C ILE A 260 -15.22 -67.67 -20.29
N ALA A 261 -15.14 -67.17 -19.05
CA ALA A 261 -14.71 -67.96 -17.90
C ALA A 261 -15.86 -68.85 -17.37
N TRP A 262 -16.23 -69.88 -18.11
CA TRP A 262 -17.27 -70.83 -17.69
C TRP A 262 -16.68 -72.04 -16.95
N VAL A 263 -17.50 -72.65 -16.09
CA VAL A 263 -17.23 -73.94 -15.44
C VAL A 263 -18.50 -74.78 -15.36
N LEU A 264 -18.36 -76.10 -15.47
CA LEU A 264 -19.36 -77.10 -15.16
C LEU A 264 -19.18 -77.56 -13.71
N ARG A 265 -20.14 -77.22 -12.88
CA ARG A 265 -20.23 -77.65 -11.49
C ARG A 265 -21.02 -78.95 -11.38
N VAL A 266 -20.39 -79.96 -10.80
CA VAL A 266 -20.97 -81.26 -10.50
C VAL A 266 -21.38 -81.29 -9.04
N ASP A 267 -22.67 -81.31 -8.79
CA ASP A 267 -23.30 -81.23 -7.48
C ASP A 267 -23.79 -82.63 -7.06
N GLY A 268 -23.21 -83.19 -6.02
CA GLY A 268 -23.61 -84.48 -5.45
C GLY A 268 -24.65 -84.32 -4.35
N HIS A 269 -25.67 -85.17 -4.36
CA HIS A 269 -26.73 -85.19 -3.34
C HIS A 269 -27.02 -86.62 -2.84
N THR A 270 -27.47 -86.71 -1.59
CA THR A 270 -27.97 -87.94 -0.96
C THR A 270 -29.42 -87.80 -0.55
N ASP A 271 -30.04 -88.90 -0.12
CA ASP A 271 -31.27 -88.84 0.65
C ASP A 271 -31.00 -88.57 2.13
N ALA A 272 -32.07 -88.43 2.91
CA ALA A 272 -32.00 -88.13 4.34
C ALA A 272 -31.72 -89.36 5.22
N ARG A 273 -31.56 -90.57 4.65
CA ARG A 273 -31.28 -91.78 5.45
C ARG A 273 -29.85 -91.70 5.96
N PRO A 274 -29.61 -91.83 7.27
CA PRO A 274 -28.26 -91.85 7.80
C PRO A 274 -27.48 -93.04 7.25
N LEU A 275 -26.22 -92.81 6.88
CA LEU A 275 -25.30 -93.91 6.64
C LEU A 275 -25.02 -94.64 7.97
N SER A 276 -24.68 -95.94 7.90
CA SER A 276 -24.37 -96.73 9.09
C SER A 276 -23.14 -96.23 9.87
N GLY A 277 -22.35 -95.31 9.30
CA GLY A 277 -21.13 -94.75 9.90
C GLY A 277 -19.95 -95.71 10.00
N THR A 278 -20.16 -97.00 9.69
CA THR A 278 -19.16 -98.08 9.73
C THR A 278 -18.61 -98.46 8.35
N GLY A 279 -19.17 -97.86 7.29
CA GLY A 279 -18.71 -98.04 5.91
C GLY A 279 -17.55 -97.12 5.53
N ARG A 280 -17.22 -97.08 4.23
CA ARG A 280 -16.13 -96.24 3.68
C ARG A 280 -16.34 -94.74 3.89
N PHE A 281 -17.59 -94.28 3.90
CA PHE A 281 -17.97 -92.88 4.09
C PHE A 281 -18.62 -92.72 5.46
N ARG A 282 -18.22 -91.69 6.20
CA ARG A 282 -18.69 -91.43 7.56
C ARG A 282 -20.08 -90.81 7.59
N ASP A 283 -20.37 -89.96 6.62
CA ASP A 283 -21.64 -89.25 6.49
C ASP A 283 -22.01 -88.99 5.02
N ASN A 284 -23.19 -88.42 4.83
CA ASN A 284 -23.74 -88.08 3.52
C ASN A 284 -22.98 -86.93 2.83
N TRP A 285 -22.29 -86.06 3.58
CA TRP A 285 -21.43 -85.03 3.01
C TRP A 285 -20.21 -85.65 2.32
N GLU A 286 -19.55 -86.60 2.96
CA GLU A 286 -18.44 -87.34 2.38
C GLU A 286 -18.89 -88.15 1.15
N LEU A 287 -20.02 -88.86 1.25
CA LEU A 287 -20.53 -89.67 0.14
C LEU A 287 -20.90 -88.81 -1.08
N SER A 288 -21.65 -87.72 -0.88
CA SER A 288 -22.04 -86.82 -1.97
C SER A 288 -20.83 -86.15 -2.63
N SER A 289 -19.89 -85.65 -1.83
CA SER A 289 -18.65 -85.04 -2.32
C SER A 289 -17.79 -86.04 -3.09
N ALA A 290 -17.64 -87.26 -2.56
CA ALA A 290 -16.88 -88.31 -3.23
C ALA A 290 -17.48 -88.68 -4.58
N ARG A 291 -18.81 -88.80 -4.67
CA ARG A 291 -19.50 -89.06 -5.94
C ARG A 291 -19.31 -87.95 -6.96
N ALA A 292 -19.45 -86.68 -6.55
CA ALA A 292 -19.20 -85.54 -7.42
C ALA A 292 -17.74 -85.52 -7.93
N ILE A 293 -16.78 -85.80 -7.06
CA ILE A 293 -15.35 -85.89 -7.42
C ILE A 293 -15.11 -87.04 -8.40
N SER A 294 -15.74 -88.21 -8.20
CA SER A 294 -15.60 -89.34 -9.13
C SER A 294 -16.07 -88.99 -10.53
N VAL A 295 -17.22 -88.31 -10.66
CA VAL A 295 -17.72 -87.83 -11.96
C VAL A 295 -16.74 -86.84 -12.58
N VAL A 296 -16.25 -85.85 -11.83
CA VAL A 296 -15.24 -84.91 -12.34
C VAL A 296 -13.98 -85.61 -12.81
N LYS A 297 -13.44 -86.54 -12.02
CA LYS A 297 -12.25 -87.31 -12.40
C LYS A 297 -12.47 -88.15 -13.65
N TYR A 298 -13.66 -88.74 -13.77
CA TYR A 298 -14.03 -89.51 -14.96
C TYR A 298 -14.09 -88.61 -16.20
N LEU A 299 -14.77 -87.46 -16.13
CA LEU A 299 -14.83 -86.50 -17.24
C LEU A 299 -13.43 -86.00 -17.65
N ILE A 300 -12.53 -85.77 -16.68
CA ILE A 300 -11.13 -85.43 -16.96
C ILE A 300 -10.42 -86.57 -17.70
N SER A 301 -10.67 -87.82 -17.31
CA SER A 301 -10.09 -88.98 -18.01
C SER A 301 -10.58 -89.13 -19.46
N GLN A 302 -11.78 -88.61 -19.76
CA GLN A 302 -12.37 -88.52 -21.10
C GLN A 302 -11.96 -87.25 -21.87
N GLY A 303 -11.01 -86.47 -21.35
CA GLY A 303 -10.40 -85.33 -22.04
C GLY A 303 -11.02 -83.96 -21.78
N VAL A 304 -12.03 -83.85 -20.91
CA VAL A 304 -12.60 -82.56 -20.52
C VAL A 304 -11.59 -81.77 -19.70
N SER A 305 -11.37 -80.49 -20.05
CA SER A 305 -10.37 -79.68 -19.36
C SER A 305 -10.68 -79.52 -17.86
N PRO A 306 -9.72 -79.81 -16.95
CA PRO A 306 -9.90 -79.63 -15.52
C PRO A 306 -10.20 -78.17 -15.11
N THR A 307 -9.82 -77.19 -15.93
CA THR A 307 -10.08 -75.76 -15.65
C THR A 307 -11.55 -75.39 -15.76
N HIS A 308 -12.36 -76.24 -16.40
CA HIS A 308 -13.80 -76.07 -16.59
C HIS A 308 -14.63 -76.95 -15.65
N LEU A 309 -14.04 -77.62 -14.65
CA LEU A 309 -14.76 -78.57 -13.79
C LEU A 309 -14.65 -78.18 -12.31
N VAL A 310 -15.77 -78.26 -11.62
CA VAL A 310 -15.87 -78.06 -10.17
C VAL A 310 -16.71 -79.18 -9.58
N ALA A 311 -16.28 -79.79 -8.47
CA ALA A 311 -17.09 -80.75 -7.72
C ALA A 311 -17.57 -80.11 -6.40
N ALA A 312 -18.85 -80.30 -6.08
CA ALA A 312 -19.46 -79.90 -4.81
C ALA A 312 -20.34 -81.02 -4.27
N GLY A 313 -20.25 -81.32 -2.98
CA GLY A 313 -21.22 -82.17 -2.29
C GLY A 313 -22.20 -81.29 -1.50
N PHE A 314 -23.46 -81.73 -1.38
CA PHE A 314 -24.49 -81.04 -0.60
C PHE A 314 -25.17 -81.94 0.45
N GLY A 315 -24.79 -83.22 0.52
CA GLY A 315 -25.46 -84.21 1.37
C GLY A 315 -26.97 -84.25 1.15
N GLU A 316 -27.70 -84.40 2.24
CA GLU A 316 -29.17 -84.43 2.30
C GLU A 316 -29.83 -83.05 2.33
N PHE A 317 -29.04 -81.97 2.45
CA PHE A 317 -29.54 -80.63 2.81
C PHE A 317 -30.18 -79.85 1.65
N GLN A 318 -30.22 -80.43 0.45
CA GLN A 318 -30.92 -79.88 -0.71
C GLN A 318 -31.78 -80.97 -1.38
N PRO A 319 -32.88 -81.42 -0.74
CA PRO A 319 -33.77 -82.40 -1.34
C PRO A 319 -34.52 -81.81 -2.53
N LEU A 320 -34.62 -82.58 -3.61
CA LEU A 320 -35.44 -82.23 -4.78
C LEU A 320 -36.93 -82.45 -4.48
N GLU A 321 -37.25 -83.50 -3.71
CA GLU A 321 -38.60 -83.85 -3.29
C GLU A 321 -38.63 -84.07 -1.77
N PRO A 322 -39.47 -83.34 -1.01
CA PRO A 322 -39.56 -83.52 0.43
C PRO A 322 -40.29 -84.84 0.76
N GLY A 323 -39.88 -85.50 1.85
CA GLY A 323 -40.49 -86.73 2.34
C GLY A 323 -39.50 -87.90 2.43
N ASP A 324 -40.00 -89.05 2.87
CA ASP A 324 -39.22 -90.25 3.19
C ASP A 324 -39.61 -91.50 2.40
N SER A 325 -40.48 -91.36 1.38
CA SER A 325 -40.84 -92.47 0.48
C SER A 325 -39.63 -92.98 -0.30
N ASP A 326 -39.68 -94.23 -0.76
CA ASP A 326 -38.61 -94.81 -1.58
C ASP A 326 -38.40 -94.02 -2.88
N GLU A 327 -39.49 -93.53 -3.49
CA GLU A 327 -39.45 -92.71 -4.69
C GLU A 327 -38.83 -91.33 -4.45
N ALA A 328 -39.19 -90.66 -3.34
CA ALA A 328 -38.63 -89.36 -2.97
C ALA A 328 -37.13 -89.49 -2.65
N ASN A 329 -36.75 -90.54 -1.92
CA ASN A 329 -35.34 -90.81 -1.61
C ASN A 329 -34.53 -91.13 -2.88
N ALA A 330 -35.06 -91.95 -3.80
CA ALA A 330 -34.40 -92.22 -5.08
C ALA A 330 -34.18 -90.94 -5.91
N ARG A 331 -35.14 -90.02 -5.90
CA ARG A 331 -35.01 -88.71 -6.57
C ARG A 331 -34.03 -87.78 -5.87
N ASN A 332 -33.93 -87.83 -4.55
CA ASN A 332 -33.00 -87.02 -3.77
C ASN A 332 -31.54 -87.48 -3.94
N ARG A 333 -31.33 -88.80 -4.10
CA ARG A 333 -30.04 -89.39 -4.50
C ARG A 333 -29.75 -89.09 -5.98
N ARG A 334 -29.08 -87.97 -6.25
CA ARG A 334 -28.76 -87.56 -7.62
C ARG A 334 -27.42 -86.85 -7.75
N ILE A 335 -26.94 -86.77 -8.98
CA ILE A 335 -25.90 -85.85 -9.42
C ILE A 335 -26.55 -84.78 -10.28
N GLU A 336 -26.35 -83.52 -9.94
CA GLU A 336 -26.79 -82.39 -10.76
C GLU A 336 -25.58 -81.74 -11.42
N LEU A 337 -25.68 -81.46 -12.71
CA LEU A 337 -24.66 -80.72 -13.44
C LEU A 337 -25.21 -79.34 -13.74
N LYS A 338 -24.45 -78.32 -13.35
CA LYS A 338 -24.81 -76.92 -13.55
C LYS A 338 -23.66 -76.15 -14.15
N LEU A 339 -23.92 -75.40 -15.22
CA LEU A 339 -22.93 -74.46 -15.74
C LEU A 339 -22.98 -73.14 -14.96
N THR A 340 -21.82 -72.59 -14.61
CA THR A 340 -21.70 -71.29 -13.94
C THR A 340 -20.48 -70.53 -14.43
N GLU A 341 -20.41 -69.24 -14.12
CA GLU A 341 -19.19 -68.46 -14.26
C GLU A 341 -18.19 -68.86 -13.17
N ARG A 342 -16.90 -68.83 -13.51
CA ARG A 342 -15.77 -69.17 -12.64
C ARG A 342 -15.57 -68.16 -11.51
#